data_AF-A0A3B1C2C3-F1
#
_entry.id   AF-A0A3B1C2C3-F1
#
_cell.length_a   1.000
_cell.length_b   1.000
_cell.length_c   1.000
_cell.angle_alpha   90.00
_cell.angle_beta   90.00
_cell.angle_gamma   90.00
#
_symmetry.space_group_name_H-M   'P 1'
#
loop_
_entity.id
_entity.type
_entity.pdbx_description
1 polymer ?
#
loop_
_entity_poly.entity_id
_entity_poly.type
_entity_poly.pdbx_seq_one_letter_code
_entity_poly.pdbx_strand_id
1 'polypeptide(L)'
;MLSAAEAFSQVNYEPLNKSVYGYLDRLSIQGYFQINSEIKPFSRIYIAQKLKIVIENKKDKLTPLEKKELIFYTEEYARELKRINVNVDSILVNEKGKFNLWSVVGFNEYGRFHLVDYDDSLFTFTLDPILGYKYGSG
;
A
#
# COMPACT_ATOMS: atom_id res chain seq x y z
N MET A 1 17.86 -24.75 -27.81
CA MET A 1 17.58 -23.31 -27.66
C MET A 1 16.79 -23.14 -26.39
N LEU A 2 17.32 -22.45 -25.37
CA LEU A 2 16.56 -22.14 -24.16
C LEU A 2 15.58 -21.03 -24.52
N SER A 3 14.28 -21.33 -24.50
CA SER A 3 13.24 -20.33 -24.65
C SER A 3 13.19 -19.51 -23.37
N ALA A 4 13.52 -18.22 -23.44
CA ALA A 4 13.24 -17.29 -22.35
C ALA A 4 11.73 -17.07 -22.30
N ALA A 5 11.08 -17.43 -21.20
CA ALA A 5 9.69 -17.03 -20.95
C ALA A 5 9.71 -15.58 -20.48
N GLU A 6 9.10 -14.68 -21.25
CA GLU A 6 8.84 -13.32 -20.76
C GLU A 6 7.80 -13.41 -19.64
N ALA A 7 8.24 -13.15 -18.41
CA ALA A 7 7.37 -13.12 -17.24
C ALA A 7 6.69 -11.74 -17.17
N PHE A 8 5.43 -11.66 -17.58
CA PHE A 8 4.62 -10.47 -17.36
C PHE A 8 4.11 -10.45 -15.91
N SER A 9 4.31 -9.32 -15.21
CA SER A 9 3.79 -9.15 -13.86
C SER A 9 2.26 -9.11 -13.87
N GLN A 10 1.61 -9.96 -13.08
CA GLN A 10 0.16 -9.95 -12.95
C GLN A 10 -0.31 -8.69 -12.22
N VAL A 11 -1.40 -8.08 -12.71
CA VAL A 11 -2.05 -6.97 -12.01
C VAL A 11 -2.59 -7.45 -10.66
N ASN A 12 -2.17 -6.79 -9.58
CA ASN A 12 -2.63 -7.07 -8.23
C ASN A 12 -3.87 -6.22 -7.90
N TYR A 13 -4.98 -6.87 -7.56
CA TYR A 13 -6.26 -6.26 -7.24
C TYR A 13 -6.51 -6.24 -5.73
N GLU A 14 -7.04 -5.14 -5.22
CA GLU A 14 -7.35 -4.99 -3.80
C GLU A 14 -8.72 -5.62 -3.46
N PRO A 15 -8.81 -6.51 -2.47
CA PRO A 15 -10.07 -7.15 -2.07
C PRO A 15 -11.17 -6.16 -1.67
N LEU A 16 -12.42 -6.40 -2.08
CA LEU A 16 -13.55 -5.48 -1.88
C LEU A 16 -13.88 -5.15 -0.42
N ASN A 17 -13.47 -5.99 0.53
CA ASN A 17 -13.72 -5.79 1.97
C ASN A 17 -12.76 -4.79 2.63
N LYS A 18 -11.85 -4.19 1.87
CA LYS A 18 -10.82 -3.28 2.40
C LYS A 18 -11.36 -1.88 2.66
N SER A 19 -10.95 -1.30 3.79
CA SER A 19 -11.40 0.03 4.24
C SER A 19 -10.99 1.17 3.31
N VAL A 20 -9.97 0.96 2.46
CA VAL A 20 -9.48 1.95 1.49
C VAL A 20 -10.58 2.42 0.53
N TYR A 21 -11.54 1.56 0.19
CA TYR A 21 -12.65 1.93 -0.70
C TYR A 21 -13.51 3.02 -0.06
N GLY A 22 -13.84 2.89 1.23
CA GLY A 22 -14.61 3.91 1.94
C GLY A 22 -13.88 5.25 2.03
N TYR A 23 -12.55 5.21 2.19
CA TYR A 23 -11.72 6.41 2.17
C TYR A 23 -11.74 7.10 0.78
N LEU A 24 -11.49 6.34 -0.29
CA LEU A 24 -11.48 6.88 -1.64
C LEU A 24 -12.85 7.39 -2.07
N ASP A 25 -13.91 6.65 -1.79
CA ASP A 25 -15.29 7.04 -2.12
C ASP A 25 -15.65 8.36 -1.43
N ARG A 26 -15.30 8.52 -0.14
CA ARG A 26 -15.53 9.78 0.59
C ARG A 26 -14.78 10.94 -0.03
N LEU A 27 -13.50 10.78 -0.35
CA LEU A 27 -12.72 11.82 -1.02
C LEU A 27 -13.27 12.15 -2.42
N SER A 28 -13.79 11.16 -3.13
CA SER A 28 -14.43 11.37 -4.44
C SER A 28 -15.70 12.19 -4.32
N ILE A 29 -16.54 11.89 -3.33
CA ILE A 29 -17.78 12.64 -3.05
C ILE A 29 -17.46 14.09 -2.67
N GLN A 30 -16.38 14.31 -1.92
CA GLN A 30 -15.88 15.65 -1.59
C GLN A 30 -15.27 16.40 -2.79
N GLY A 31 -15.13 15.75 -3.94
CA GLY A 31 -14.66 16.36 -5.18
C GLY A 31 -13.14 16.42 -5.34
N TYR A 32 -12.38 15.65 -4.56
CA TYR A 32 -10.92 15.62 -4.71
C TYR A 32 -10.47 14.97 -6.03
N PHE A 33 -11.21 13.98 -6.50
CA PHE A 33 -11.02 13.29 -7.79
C PHE A 33 -12.30 12.51 -8.13
N GLN A 34 -12.36 11.97 -9.36
CA GLN A 34 -13.43 11.06 -9.77
C GLN A 34 -12.95 9.60 -9.79
N ILE A 35 -13.85 8.69 -9.48
CA ILE A 35 -13.66 7.24 -9.56
C ILE A 35 -14.88 6.62 -10.23
N ASN A 36 -14.66 5.61 -11.07
CA ASN A 36 -15.74 4.74 -11.51
C ASN A 36 -15.85 3.56 -10.54
N SER A 37 -16.95 3.45 -9.79
CA SER A 37 -17.14 2.35 -8.85
C SER A 37 -17.54 1.02 -9.50
N GLU A 38 -17.95 1.03 -10.77
CA GLU A 38 -18.38 -0.17 -11.50
C GLU A 38 -17.20 -1.09 -11.86
N ILE A 39 -15.98 -0.55 -11.87
CA ILE A 39 -14.75 -1.30 -12.19
C ILE A 39 -14.05 -1.88 -10.95
N LYS A 40 -14.71 -1.87 -9.78
CA LYS A 40 -14.17 -2.52 -8.57
C LYS A 40 -14.11 -4.06 -8.80
N PRO A 41 -13.10 -4.77 -8.28
CA PRO A 41 -12.00 -4.29 -7.43
C PRO A 41 -10.98 -3.44 -8.22
N PHE A 42 -10.43 -2.42 -7.56
CA PHE A 42 -9.38 -1.61 -8.15
C PHE A 42 -8.03 -2.32 -8.05
N SER A 43 -7.18 -2.08 -9.05
CA SER A 43 -5.78 -2.47 -8.94
C SER A 43 -5.09 -1.63 -7.86
N ARG A 44 -4.13 -2.23 -7.15
CA ARG A 44 -3.36 -1.53 -6.12
C ARG A 44 -2.62 -0.31 -6.69
N ILE A 45 -2.16 -0.40 -7.93
CA ILE A 45 -1.53 0.73 -8.63
C ILE A 45 -2.52 1.87 -8.91
N TYR A 46 -3.78 1.56 -9.23
CA TYR A 46 -4.83 2.56 -9.41
C TYR A 46 -5.14 3.27 -8.09
N ILE A 47 -5.21 2.53 -6.98
CA ILE A 47 -5.37 3.10 -5.64
C ILE A 47 -4.21 4.05 -5.33
N ALA A 48 -2.96 3.63 -5.56
CA ALA A 48 -1.78 4.47 -5.36
C ALA A 48 -1.83 5.76 -6.21
N GLN A 49 -2.31 5.69 -7.45
CA GLN A 49 -2.51 6.88 -8.28
C GLN A 49 -3.52 7.87 -7.67
N LYS A 50 -4.60 7.38 -7.05
CA LYS A 50 -5.57 8.25 -6.36
C LYS A 50 -4.98 8.86 -5.09
N LEU A 51 -4.24 8.07 -4.31
CA LEU A 51 -3.52 8.57 -3.13
C LEU A 51 -2.49 9.64 -3.50
N LYS A 52 -1.75 9.46 -4.61
CA LYS A 52 -0.81 10.45 -5.15
C LYS A 52 -1.48 11.82 -5.38
N ILE A 53 -2.67 11.85 -5.97
CA ILE A 53 -3.41 13.11 -6.20
C ILE A 53 -3.63 13.86 -4.89
N VAL A 54 -4.03 13.14 -3.83
CA VAL A 54 -4.29 13.70 -2.50
C VAL A 54 -3.00 14.22 -1.86
N ILE A 55 -1.94 13.42 -1.94
CA ILE A 55 -0.62 13.72 -1.41
C ILE A 55 -0.06 15.01 -2.02
N GLU A 56 -0.17 15.17 -3.34
CA GLU A 56 0.45 16.28 -4.07
C GLU A 56 -0.37 17.58 -3.99
N ASN A 57 -1.71 17.49 -3.94
CA ASN A 57 -2.53 18.66 -4.25
C ASN A 57 -3.47 19.12 -3.13
N LYS A 58 -3.66 18.33 -2.07
CA LYS A 58 -4.85 18.49 -1.19
C LYS A 58 -4.62 18.24 0.30
N LYS A 59 -3.38 18.00 0.76
CA LYS A 59 -3.07 17.69 2.17
C LYS A 59 -3.66 18.69 3.18
N ASP A 60 -3.65 19.98 2.86
CA ASP A 60 -4.11 21.03 3.80
C ASP A 60 -5.63 21.05 4.00
N LYS A 61 -6.39 20.51 3.05
CA LYS A 61 -7.87 20.53 3.06
C LYS A 61 -8.49 19.31 3.74
N LEU A 62 -7.68 18.33 4.10
CA LEU A 62 -8.13 17.10 4.75
C LEU A 62 -8.48 17.33 6.22
N THR A 63 -9.51 16.64 6.69
CA THR A 63 -9.83 16.56 8.11
C THR A 63 -8.72 15.82 8.89
N PRO A 64 -8.62 15.98 10.22
CA PRO A 64 -7.62 15.27 11.02
C PRO A 64 -7.71 13.74 10.88
N LEU A 65 -8.92 13.18 10.72
CA LEU A 65 -9.10 11.75 10.49
C LEU A 65 -8.57 11.33 9.12
N GLU A 66 -8.93 12.08 8.07
CA GLU A 66 -8.49 11.78 6.69
C GLU A 66 -6.98 11.91 6.51
N LYS A 67 -6.32 12.80 7.27
CA LYS A 67 -4.87 12.87 7.32
C LYS A 67 -4.28 11.58 7.88
N LYS A 68 -4.77 11.12 9.04
CA LYS A 68 -4.31 9.85 9.65
C LYS A 68 -4.53 8.66 8.72
N GLU A 69 -5.69 8.59 8.09
CA GLU A 69 -5.98 7.55 7.08
C GLU A 69 -5.08 7.67 5.86
N LEU A 70 -4.79 8.90 5.38
CA LEU A 70 -3.85 9.10 4.27
C LEU A 70 -2.48 8.53 4.60
N ILE A 71 -1.99 8.75 5.81
CA ILE A 71 -0.70 8.22 6.28
C ILE A 71 -0.75 6.70 6.34
N PHE A 72 -1.77 6.13 6.97
CA PHE A 72 -1.98 4.68 7.02
C PHE A 72 -2.00 4.04 5.63
N TYR A 73 -2.75 4.61 4.68
CA TYR A 73 -2.79 4.11 3.31
C TYR A 73 -1.49 4.40 2.54
N THR A 74 -0.77 5.47 2.85
CA THR A 74 0.57 5.71 2.28
C THR A 74 1.53 4.60 2.69
N GLU A 75 1.48 4.13 3.95
CA GLU A 75 2.26 2.96 4.41
C GLU A 75 1.80 1.66 3.73
N GLU A 76 0.48 1.43 3.62
CA GLU A 76 -0.07 0.22 2.98
C GLU A 76 0.31 0.13 1.48
N TYR A 77 0.31 1.25 0.75
CA TYR A 77 0.55 1.30 -0.70
C TYR A 77 1.94 1.85 -1.07
N ALA A 78 2.88 1.85 -0.14
CA ALA A 78 4.15 2.53 -0.31
C ALA A 78 4.99 1.97 -1.49
N ARG A 79 4.96 0.64 -1.72
CA ARG A 79 5.62 0.02 -2.87
C ARG A 79 5.04 0.51 -4.20
N GLU A 80 3.71 0.55 -4.31
CA GLU A 80 3.04 1.05 -5.50
C GLU A 80 3.31 2.55 -5.72
N LEU A 81 3.34 3.34 -4.65
CA LEU A 81 3.68 4.77 -4.66
C LEU A 81 5.12 5.01 -5.12
N LYS A 82 6.10 4.25 -4.60
CA LYS A 82 7.50 4.30 -5.02
C LYS A 82 7.65 3.96 -6.51
N ARG A 83 6.94 2.93 -6.99
CA ARG A 83 6.92 2.56 -8.42
C ARG A 83 6.37 3.66 -9.34
N ILE A 84 5.50 4.54 -8.84
CA ILE A 84 4.99 5.71 -9.60
C ILE A 84 5.70 7.02 -9.24
N ASN A 85 6.93 6.92 -8.71
CA ASN A 85 7.83 8.02 -8.39
C ASN A 85 7.29 9.00 -7.34
N VAL A 86 6.57 8.50 -6.34
CA VAL A 86 6.17 9.31 -5.17
C VAL A 86 7.21 9.15 -4.07
N ASN A 87 7.72 10.26 -3.55
CA ASN A 87 8.62 10.26 -2.40
C ASN A 87 7.83 10.00 -1.11
N VAL A 88 7.68 8.73 -0.75
CA VAL A 88 6.96 8.29 0.45
C VAL A 88 7.75 8.56 1.73
N ASP A 89 9.08 8.53 1.68
CA ASP A 89 9.94 8.70 2.85
C ASP A 89 9.74 10.06 3.51
N SER A 90 9.65 11.14 2.73
CA SER A 90 9.37 12.48 3.25
C SER A 90 8.02 12.60 3.97
N ILE A 91 7.05 11.76 3.62
CA ILE A 91 5.70 11.74 4.20
C ILE A 91 5.69 10.94 5.51
N LEU A 92 6.33 9.77 5.49
CA LEU A 92 6.35 8.84 6.61
C LEU A 92 7.34 9.24 7.71
N VAL A 93 8.43 9.94 7.36
CA VAL A 93 9.45 10.43 8.30
C VAL A 93 8.94 11.60 9.15
N ASN A 94 8.12 12.49 8.57
CA ASN A 94 7.63 13.69 9.26
C ASN A 94 6.65 13.35 10.41
N GLU A 95 5.99 12.20 10.34
CA GLU A 95 5.12 11.65 11.40
C GLU A 95 5.92 10.91 12.50
N LYS A 96 7.14 10.47 12.20
CA LYS A 96 7.95 9.56 13.03
C LYS A 96 9.11 10.27 13.74
N GLY A 97 8.81 11.34 14.48
CA GLY A 97 9.73 11.95 15.46
C GLY A 97 10.10 11.05 16.66
N LYS A 98 9.95 9.73 16.55
CA LYS A 98 10.31 8.75 17.59
C LYS A 98 11.09 7.62 16.93
N PHE A 99 12.31 7.41 17.42
CA PHE A 99 13.08 6.17 17.26
C PHE A 99 12.15 4.96 17.18
N ASN A 100 12.10 4.27 16.04
CA ASN A 100 11.31 3.06 15.89
C ASN A 100 12.15 1.86 16.33
N LEU A 101 11.97 1.41 17.58
CA LEU A 101 12.46 0.09 18.04
C LEU A 101 12.03 -1.05 17.09
N TRP A 102 11.04 -0.81 16.24
CA TRP A 102 10.50 -1.64 15.16
C TRP A 102 11.47 -1.89 13.98
N SER A 103 12.43 -0.99 13.69
CA SER A 103 13.43 -1.23 12.62
C SER A 103 14.41 -2.37 12.96
N VAL A 104 14.47 -2.76 14.24
CA VAL A 104 15.31 -3.87 14.74
C VAL A 104 14.55 -5.21 14.73
N VAL A 105 13.23 -5.20 14.52
CA VAL A 105 12.35 -6.37 14.70
C VAL A 105 11.67 -6.76 13.39
N GLY A 106 12.40 -6.99 12.29
CA GLY A 106 11.81 -7.57 11.06
C GLY A 106 10.71 -6.76 10.37
N PHE A 107 10.57 -5.46 10.67
CA PHE A 107 9.68 -4.56 9.93
C PHE A 107 10.44 -3.96 8.74
N ASN A 108 9.81 -3.95 7.56
CA ASN A 108 10.39 -3.36 6.34
C ASN A 108 10.37 -1.81 6.37
N GLU A 109 10.92 -1.19 5.32
CA GLU A 109 11.01 0.28 5.17
C GLU A 109 9.65 1.01 5.24
N TYR A 110 8.55 0.27 5.10
CA TYR A 110 7.17 0.78 5.16
C TYR A 110 6.43 0.43 6.45
N GLY A 111 7.10 -0.18 7.43
CA GLY A 111 6.53 -0.48 8.73
C GLY A 111 5.68 -1.75 8.79
N ARG A 112 5.86 -2.71 7.87
CA ARG A 112 5.22 -4.04 7.93
C ARG A 112 6.20 -5.13 8.32
N PHE A 113 5.79 -6.04 9.19
CA PHE A 113 6.56 -7.23 9.52
C PHE A 113 6.51 -8.24 8.38
N HIS A 114 7.68 -8.60 7.86
CA HIS A 114 7.86 -9.70 6.91
C HIS A 114 9.08 -10.50 7.35
N LEU A 115 9.00 -11.84 7.31
CA LEU A 115 10.17 -12.64 7.71
C LEU A 115 11.33 -12.51 6.72
N VAL A 116 11.01 -12.44 5.43
CA VAL A 116 11.96 -12.11 4.36
C VAL A 116 11.26 -11.18 3.37
N ASP A 117 11.87 -10.04 3.06
CA ASP A 117 11.38 -9.08 2.06
C ASP A 117 12.56 -8.60 1.20
N TYR A 118 12.39 -8.69 -0.11
CA TYR A 118 13.36 -8.24 -1.12
C TYR A 118 12.62 -7.40 -2.16
N ASP A 119 13.14 -6.22 -2.46
CA ASP A 119 12.54 -5.28 -3.39
C ASP A 119 13.60 -4.67 -4.31
N ASP A 120 13.39 -4.79 -5.62
CA ASP A 120 14.17 -4.13 -6.67
C ASP A 120 13.23 -3.53 -7.73
N SER A 121 13.77 -2.72 -8.63
CA SER A 121 13.08 -2.06 -9.74
C SER A 121 12.31 -3.03 -10.66
N LEU A 122 12.76 -4.28 -10.78
CA LEU A 122 12.18 -5.29 -11.68
C LEU A 122 11.16 -6.19 -10.99
N PHE A 123 11.38 -6.56 -9.73
CA PHE A 123 10.49 -7.46 -8.99
C PHE A 123 10.61 -7.29 -7.48
N THR A 124 9.58 -7.75 -6.78
CA THR A 124 9.53 -7.81 -5.31
C THR A 124 9.26 -9.26 -4.91
N PHE A 125 9.98 -9.75 -3.90
CA PHE A 125 9.83 -11.09 -3.35
C PHE A 125 9.66 -11.01 -1.83
N THR A 126 8.60 -11.62 -1.31
CA THR A 126 8.28 -11.62 0.13
C THR A 126 7.93 -13.04 0.58
N LEU A 127 8.45 -13.50 1.71
CA LEU A 127 8.20 -14.83 2.27
C LEU A 127 7.71 -14.74 3.71
N ASP A 128 6.45 -15.11 3.92
CA ASP A 128 5.78 -15.13 5.23
C ASP A 128 5.17 -16.52 5.49
N PRO A 129 5.82 -17.39 6.27
CA PRO A 129 5.29 -18.71 6.60
C PRO A 129 4.06 -18.61 7.52
N ILE A 130 3.05 -19.44 7.25
CA ILE A 130 1.84 -19.55 8.05
C ILE A 130 1.88 -20.88 8.81
N LEU A 131 1.91 -20.82 10.14
CA LEU A 131 1.85 -22.00 10.99
C LEU A 131 0.39 -22.39 11.25
N GLY A 132 -0.03 -23.55 10.72
CA GLY A 132 -1.31 -24.15 11.03
C GLY A 132 -1.14 -25.32 12.00
N TYR A 133 -1.75 -25.24 13.19
CA TYR A 133 -1.87 -26.37 14.10
C TYR A 133 -3.32 -26.85 14.12
N LYS A 134 -3.56 -28.12 13.85
CA LYS A 134 -4.87 -28.77 13.99
C LYS A 134 -4.76 -29.79 15.11
N TYR A 135 -5.48 -29.57 16.21
CA TYR A 135 -5.73 -30.60 17.21
C TYR A 135 -7.05 -31.27 16.88
N GLY A 136 -7.04 -32.57 16.65
CA GLY A 136 -8.23 -33.39 16.49
C GLY A 136 -8.19 -34.54 17.49
N SER A 137 -9.24 -34.69 18.28
CA SER A 137 -9.62 -35.98 18.84
C SER A 137 -10.38 -36.74 17.76
N GLY A 138 -9.95 -37.96 17.46
CA GLY A 138 -10.77 -38.95 16.74
C GLY A 138 -11.97 -39.39 17.55
#